data_AF-A0A2E4F124-F1
#
_entry.id   AF-A0A2E4F124-F1
#
_cell.length_a   1.000
_cell.length_b   1.000
_cell.length_c   1.000
_cell.angle_alpha   90.00
_cell.angle_beta   90.00
_cell.angle_gamma   90.00
#
_symmetry.space_group_name_H-M   'P 1'
#
loop_
_entity.id
_entity.type
_entity.pdbx_description
1 polymer ?
#
loop_
_entity_poly.entity_id
_entity_poly.type
_entity_poly.pdbx_seq_one_letter_code
_entity_poly.pdbx_strand_id
1 'polypeptide(L)'
;MNQLRGAHAIACISQSEPGKIVVARKGNAGGITIGHGNGESFVSSDTSALVPLTTNVTYIESSEMAVITSTECSISSLDGKAIETKTHQLDIDSSSIAKGGF
;
A
#
# COMPACT_ATOMS: atom_id res chain seq x y z
N MET A 1 0.38 -17.28 2.56
CA MET A 1 0.01 -16.68 3.87
C MET A 1 -0.59 -17.68 4.89
N ASN A 2 -0.66 -18.98 4.60
CA ASN A 2 -1.40 -19.95 5.43
C ASN A 2 -0.67 -20.35 6.72
N GLN A 3 0.65 -20.16 6.78
CA GLN A 3 1.46 -20.48 7.96
C GLN A 3 1.44 -19.37 9.02
N LEU A 4 1.05 -18.14 8.65
CA LEU A 4 0.96 -17.01 9.59
C LEU A 4 -0.35 -17.06 10.39
N ARG A 5 -0.25 -16.95 11.71
CA ARG A 5 -1.40 -16.89 12.63
C ARG A 5 -1.53 -15.47 13.20
N GLY A 6 -2.76 -14.97 13.29
CA GLY A 6 -3.05 -13.61 13.76
C GLY A 6 -3.14 -12.57 12.65
N ALA A 7 -3.18 -11.30 13.06
CA ALA A 7 -3.27 -10.15 12.18
C ALA A 7 -1.89 -9.67 11.75
N HIS A 8 -1.66 -9.55 10.44
CA HIS A 8 -0.36 -9.15 9.86
C HIS A 8 -0.52 -8.18 8.70
N ALA A 9 0.37 -7.20 8.62
CA ALA A 9 0.60 -6.34 7.47
C ALA A 9 2.10 -6.39 7.18
N ILE A 10 2.48 -6.89 6.01
CA ILE A 10 3.87 -7.22 5.68
C ILE A 10 4.23 -6.57 4.35
N ALA A 11 5.43 -6.01 4.28
CA ALA A 11 6.10 -5.62 3.04
C ALA A 11 7.41 -6.41 2.91
N CYS A 12 7.65 -6.97 1.74
CA CYS A 12 8.82 -7.77 1.43
C CYS A 12 9.52 -7.24 0.18
N ILE A 13 10.84 -7.28 0.21
CA ILE A 13 11.73 -6.98 -0.92
C ILE A 13 12.71 -8.15 -1.09
N SER A 14 13.22 -8.33 -2.30
CA SER A 14 14.22 -9.36 -2.60
C SER A 14 15.37 -8.75 -3.36
N GLN A 15 16.60 -9.09 -2.96
CA GLN A 15 17.80 -8.66 -3.70
C GLN A 15 17.83 -9.24 -5.12
N SER A 16 17.17 -10.39 -5.35
CA SER A 16 17.06 -10.99 -6.68
C SER A 16 16.13 -10.20 -7.61
N GLU A 17 15.23 -9.37 -7.06
CA GLU A 17 14.29 -8.54 -7.80
C GLU A 17 14.16 -7.14 -7.17
N PRO A 18 15.20 -6.29 -7.24
CA PRO A 18 15.31 -5.06 -6.45
C PRO A 18 14.31 -3.96 -6.82
N GLY A 19 13.61 -4.09 -7.97
CA GLY A 19 12.56 -3.17 -8.42
C GLY A 19 11.14 -3.59 -8.03
N LYS A 20 11.00 -4.59 -7.16
CA LYS A 20 9.71 -5.18 -6.80
C LYS A 20 9.50 -5.17 -5.28
N ILE A 21 8.33 -4.71 -4.87
CA ILE A 21 7.84 -4.83 -3.49
C ILE A 21 6.61 -5.73 -3.51
N VAL A 22 6.57 -6.68 -2.58
CA VAL A 22 5.38 -7.53 -2.36
C VAL A 22 4.80 -7.19 -1.00
N VAL A 23 3.53 -6.84 -0.96
CA VAL A 23 2.81 -6.54 0.28
C VAL A 23 1.67 -7.52 0.48
N ALA A 24 1.38 -7.88 1.73
CA ALA A 24 0.23 -8.72 2.05
C ALA A 24 -0.38 -8.31 3.39
N ARG A 25 -1.72 -8.33 3.45
CA ARG A 25 -2.48 -8.00 4.66
C ARG A 25 -3.42 -9.14 5.02
N LYS A 26 -3.44 -9.51 6.29
CA LYS A 26 -4.29 -10.59 6.83
C LYS A 26 -4.88 -10.18 8.17
N GLY A 27 -6.19 -10.37 8.33
CA GLY A 27 -6.90 -10.01 9.57
C GLY A 27 -6.96 -8.50 9.80
N ASN A 28 -7.18 -8.11 11.05
CA ASN A 28 -7.36 -6.71 11.48
C ASN A 28 -6.03 -6.00 11.76
N ALA A 29 -5.02 -6.21 10.91
CA ALA A 29 -3.76 -5.50 11.02
C ALA A 29 -3.91 -4.05 10.57
N GLY A 30 -2.91 -3.23 10.88
CA GLY A 30 -2.77 -1.87 10.35
C GLY A 30 -2.91 -1.82 8.83
N GLY A 31 -3.07 -0.61 8.30
CA GLY A 31 -3.23 -0.39 6.88
C GLY A 31 -1.97 -0.75 6.09
N ILE A 32 -2.15 -1.09 4.83
CA ILE A 32 -1.10 -0.95 3.82
C ILE A 32 -1.71 -0.07 2.74
N THR A 33 -1.08 1.08 2.52
CA THR A 33 -1.44 2.04 1.49
C THR A 33 -0.30 2.11 0.49
N ILE A 34 -0.64 2.03 -0.79
CA ILE A 34 0.28 2.17 -1.92
C ILE A 34 0.07 3.55 -2.51
N GLY A 35 1.11 4.36 -2.59
CA GLY A 35 1.09 5.65 -3.27
C GLY A 35 1.63 5.53 -4.68
N HIS A 36 0.94 6.11 -5.65
CA HIS A 36 1.31 6.10 -7.08
C HIS A 36 1.86 7.46 -7.48
N GLY A 37 3.17 7.56 -7.72
CA GLY A 37 3.83 8.76 -8.23
C GLY A 37 4.01 8.73 -9.75
N ASN A 38 4.84 9.62 -10.27
CA ASN A 38 5.18 9.63 -11.69
C ASN A 38 6.37 8.70 -11.98
N GLY A 39 6.08 7.44 -12.33
CA GLY A 39 7.13 6.43 -12.58
C GLY A 39 7.80 5.95 -11.30
N GLU A 40 7.13 6.09 -10.16
CA GLU A 40 7.54 5.60 -8.86
C GLU A 40 6.32 5.12 -8.06
N SER A 41 6.55 4.24 -7.10
CA SER A 41 5.51 3.75 -6.19
C SER A 41 6.04 3.67 -4.77
N PHE A 42 5.18 3.99 -3.81
CA PHE A 42 5.48 4.07 -2.39
C PHE A 42 4.61 3.10 -1.61
N VAL A 43 5.12 2.55 -0.52
CA VAL A 43 4.34 1.71 0.40
C VAL A 43 4.45 2.30 1.80
N SER A 44 3.31 2.50 2.44
CA SER A 44 3.21 3.02 3.80
C SER A 44 2.15 2.29 4.60
N SER A 45 2.27 2.30 5.93
CA SER A 45 1.20 1.86 6.83
C SER A 45 0.12 2.91 7.04
N ASP A 46 0.41 4.16 6.70
CA ASP A 46 -0.45 5.33 6.89
C ASP A 46 -0.38 6.23 5.66
N THR A 47 -1.55 6.62 5.17
CA THR A 47 -1.74 7.50 4.01
C THR A 47 -1.11 8.88 4.20
N SER A 48 -1.07 9.41 5.43
CA SER A 48 -0.51 10.75 5.72
C SER A 48 0.97 10.87 5.34
N ALA A 49 1.74 9.78 5.43
CA ALA A 49 3.14 9.76 5.02
C ALA A 49 3.33 9.87 3.50
N LEU A 50 2.28 9.57 2.72
CA LEU A 50 2.30 9.62 1.26
C LEU A 50 1.88 10.98 0.71
N VAL A 51 1.12 11.77 1.48
CA VAL A 51 0.59 13.09 1.08
C VAL A 51 1.65 14.02 0.46
N PRO A 52 2.88 14.13 0.99
CA PRO A 52 3.91 14.98 0.38
C PRO A 52 4.45 14.47 -0.96
N LEU A 53 4.22 13.20 -1.28
CA LEU A 53 4.79 12.49 -2.44
C LEU A 53 3.76 12.29 -3.54
N THR A 54 2.51 11.94 -3.18
CA THR A 54 1.41 11.71 -4.10
C THR A 54 0.06 11.77 -3.42
N THR A 55 -0.97 12.13 -4.19
CA THR A 55 -2.37 12.07 -3.80
C THR A 55 -3.10 10.84 -4.34
N ASN A 56 -2.49 10.07 -5.24
CA ASN A 56 -3.10 8.88 -5.80
C ASN A 56 -2.68 7.68 -4.97
N VAL A 57 -3.64 7.01 -4.33
CA VAL A 57 -3.36 5.87 -3.45
C VAL A 57 -4.26 4.68 -3.70
N THR A 58 -3.76 3.49 -3.39
CA THR A 58 -4.55 2.26 -3.35
C THR A 58 -4.44 1.63 -1.97
N TYR A 59 -5.56 1.22 -1.41
CA TYR A 59 -5.61 0.53 -0.13
C TYR A 59 -5.60 -0.98 -0.35
N ILE A 60 -4.81 -1.69 0.45
CA ILE A 60 -4.81 -3.15 0.47
C ILE A 60 -5.75 -3.63 1.58
N GLU A 61 -6.76 -4.38 1.18
CA GLU A 61 -7.76 -4.91 2.10
C GLU A 61 -7.27 -6.16 2.83
N SER A 62 -8.03 -6.55 3.85
CA SER A 62 -7.75 -7.79 4.56
C SER A 62 -7.92 -8.98 3.61
N SER A 63 -6.93 -9.88 3.60
CA SER A 63 -6.86 -11.03 2.69
C SER A 63 -6.50 -10.69 1.24
N GLU A 64 -5.80 -9.58 1.05
CA GLU A 64 -5.19 -9.19 -0.22
C GLU A 64 -3.66 -9.16 -0.14
N MET A 65 -3.06 -9.29 -1.33
CA MET A 65 -1.64 -9.15 -1.59
C MET A 65 -1.45 -8.34 -2.87
N ALA A 66 -0.44 -7.47 -2.89
CA ALA A 66 -0.07 -6.73 -4.08
C ALA A 66 1.39 -6.93 -4.45
N VAL A 67 1.64 -6.98 -5.75
CA VAL A 67 2.98 -6.91 -6.35
C VAL A 67 3.12 -5.55 -7.00
N ILE A 68 4.14 -4.81 -6.58
CA ILE A 68 4.32 -3.40 -6.88
C ILE A 68 5.69 -3.23 -7.53
N THR A 69 5.73 -2.54 -8.65
CA THR A 69 6.94 -2.01 -9.28
C THR A 69 6.87 -0.49 -9.29
N SER A 70 7.82 0.18 -9.95
CA SER A 70 7.76 1.64 -10.11
C SER A 70 6.59 2.11 -10.99
N THR A 71 6.01 1.23 -11.81
CA THR A 71 4.97 1.60 -12.80
C THR A 71 3.69 0.77 -12.72
N GLU A 72 3.71 -0.35 -12.02
CA GLU A 72 2.59 -1.30 -11.99
C GLU A 72 2.25 -1.71 -10.56
N CYS A 73 0.96 -1.86 -10.30
CA CYS A 73 0.44 -2.41 -9.05
C CYS A 73 -0.64 -3.45 -9.38
N SER A 74 -0.32 -4.72 -9.13
CA SER A 74 -1.24 -5.84 -9.35
C SER A 74 -1.71 -6.40 -8.01
N ILE A 75 -3.04 -6.46 -7.80
CA ILE A 75 -3.64 -6.97 -6.58
C ILE A 75 -4.23 -8.36 -6.81
N SER A 76 -4.08 -9.22 -5.81
CA SER A 76 -4.70 -10.53 -5.77
C SER A 76 -5.15 -10.86 -4.35
N SER A 77 -6.16 -11.72 -4.24
CA SER A 77 -6.47 -12.39 -2.98
C SER A 77 -5.31 -13.26 -2.52
N LEU A 78 -5.26 -13.60 -1.24
CA LEU A 78 -4.25 -14.55 -0.71
C LEU A 78 -4.32 -15.96 -1.34
N ASP A 79 -5.43 -16.28 -2.03
CA ASP A 79 -5.63 -17.53 -2.77
C ASP A 79 -5.23 -17.41 -4.26
N GLY A 80 -4.67 -16.26 -4.68
CA GLY A 80 -4.12 -16.04 -6.02
C GLY A 80 -5.11 -15.56 -7.08
N LYS A 81 -6.38 -15.30 -6.73
CA LYS A 81 -7.34 -14.68 -7.65
C LYS A 81 -7.02 -13.21 -7.83
N ALA A 82 -6.91 -12.74 -9.08
CA ALA A 82 -6.73 -11.33 -9.39
C ALA A 82 -7.90 -10.48 -8.88
N ILE A 83 -7.59 -9.29 -8.38
CA ILE A 83 -8.54 -8.30 -7.89
C ILE A 83 -8.31 -7.01 -8.66
N GLU A 84 -9.39 -6.31 -8.99
CA GLU A 84 -9.32 -5.01 -9.65
C GLU A 84 -8.65 -3.97 -8.74
N THR A 85 -7.56 -3.37 -9.24
CA THR A 85 -6.85 -2.30 -8.53
C THR A 85 -7.69 -1.03 -8.55
N LYS A 86 -8.09 -0.55 -7.36
CA LYS A 86 -8.83 0.71 -7.20
C LYS A 86 -7.89 1.81 -6.70
N THR A 87 -7.73 2.84 -7.51
CA THR A 87 -6.97 4.03 -7.14
C THR A 87 -7.92 5.11 -6.65
N HIS A 88 -7.60 5.69 -5.51
CA HIS A 88 -8.33 6.77 -4.85
C HIS A 88 -7.46 8.02 -4.87
N GLN A 89 -8.06 9.16 -5.18
CA GLN A 89 -7.42 10.44 -4.99
C GLN A 89 -7.71 10.95 -3.58
N LEU A 90 -6.66 11.31 -2.85
CA LEU A 90 -6.77 11.94 -1.54
C LEU A 90 -7.30 13.35 -1.70
N ASP A 91 -8.33 13.67 -0.93
CA ASP A 91 -8.81 15.02 -0.78
C ASP A 91 -7.95 15.75 0.26
N ILE A 92 -6.98 16.52 -0.22
CA ILE A 92 -6.12 17.31 0.66
C ILE A 92 -6.81 18.65 0.86
N ASP A 93 -7.70 18.71 1.84
CA ASP A 93 -8.13 19.99 2.38
C ASP A 93 -6.91 20.66 3.02
N SER A 94 -6.52 21.81 2.48
CA SER A 94 -5.32 22.59 2.81
C SER A 94 -5.23 23.05 4.27
N SER A 95 -6.25 22.79 5.08
CA SER A 95 -6.33 23.09 6.51
C SER A 95 -5.75 22.01 7.43
N SER A 96 -5.52 20.78 6.95
CA SER A 96 -5.20 19.63 7.83
C SER A 96 -3.71 19.30 8.00
N ILE A 97 -2.80 20.07 7.38
CA ILE A 97 -1.34 19.87 7.51
C ILE A 97 -0.75 20.61 8.73
N ALA A 98 -1.57 21.36 9.49
CA ALA A 98 -1.14 22.07 10.67
C ALA A 98 -1.26 21.22 11.97
N LYS A 99 -0.42 20.20 12.14
CA LYS A 99 0.03 19.83 13.50
C LYS A 99 1.35 20.56 13.79
N GLY A 100 1.24 21.85 14.09
CA GLY A 100 2.38 22.72 14.37
C GLY A 100 2.05 23.93 15.24
N GLY A 101 1.07 23.81 16.14
CA GLY A 101 0.79 24.80 17.18
C GLY A 101 0.78 24.13 18.55
N PHE A 102 1.91 24.19 19.24
CA PHE A 102 1.92 24.21 20.71
C PHE A 102 1.53 25.63 21.17
#